data_AF-A0A2V9BT43-F1
#
_entry.id   AF-A0A2V9BT43-F1
#
_cell.length_a   1.000
_cell.length_b   1.000
_cell.length_c   1.000
_cell.angle_alpha   90.00
_cell.angle_beta   90.00
_cell.angle_gamma   90.00
#
_symmetry.space_group_name_H-M   'P 1'
#
loop_
_entity.id
_entity.type
_entity.pdbx_description
1 polymer ?
#
loop_
_entity_poly.entity_id
_entity_poly.type
_entity_poly.pdbx_seq_one_letter_code
_entity_poly.pdbx_strand_id
1 'polypeptide(L)' 'MATTRQLADLISVGPAMLRDFEMLGIRSVSQLAKQKPKRMYERLSRATGQRQDPCVLDTFCAAVAQARNPRLP' A
#
# COMPACT_ATOMS: atom_id res chain seq x y z
N MET A 1 4.89 -5.99 24.73
CA MET A 1 4.64 -6.66 23.44
C MET A 1 4.78 -5.60 22.36
N ALA A 2 5.64 -5.78 21.36
CA ALA A 2 5.71 -4.86 20.24
C ALA A 2 4.47 -5.08 19.35
N THR A 3 3.54 -4.13 19.36
CA THR A 3 2.36 -4.17 18.49
C THR A 3 2.85 -4.21 17.04
N THR A 4 2.61 -5.32 16.34
CA THR A 4 2.98 -5.41 14.93
C THR A 4 2.05 -4.50 14.14
N ARG A 5 2.62 -3.45 13.56
CA ARG A 5 1.91 -2.48 12.72
C ARG A 5 1.17 -3.23 11.61
N GLN A 6 -0.11 -2.94 11.45
CA GLN A 6 -0.98 -3.48 10.41
C GLN A 6 -1.06 -2.53 9.23
N LEU A 7 -1.57 -3.00 8.09
CA LEU A 7 -1.79 -2.16 6.91
C LEU A 7 -2.77 -1.02 7.21
N ALA A 8 -3.78 -1.28 8.06
CA ALA A 8 -4.76 -0.28 8.48
C ALA A 8 -4.18 0.81 9.40
N ASP A 9 -3.00 0.59 9.98
CA ASP A 9 -2.30 1.56 10.84
C ASP A 9 -1.40 2.52 10.04
N LEU A 10 -1.42 2.43 8.70
CA LEU A 10 -0.65 3.31 7.83
C LEU A 10 -1.44 4.57 7.50
N ILE A 11 -0.76 5.72 7.49
CA ILE A 11 -1.38 6.99 7.10
C ILE A 11 -1.80 6.95 5.63
N SER A 12 -2.96 7.54 5.37
CA SER A 12 -3.64 7.57 4.07
C SER A 12 -4.12 6.19 3.59
N VAL A 13 -4.07 5.16 4.43
CA VAL A 13 -4.64 3.84 4.14
C VAL A 13 -6.02 3.73 4.75
N GLY A 14 -7.04 3.96 3.93
CA GLY A 14 -8.44 3.69 4.25
C GLY A 14 -8.94 2.34 3.73
N PRO A 15 -10.23 2.01 3.92
CA PRO A 15 -10.83 0.75 3.46
C PRO A 15 -10.65 0.47 1.96
N ALA A 16 -10.68 1.51 1.11
CA ALA A 16 -10.43 1.37 -0.32
C ALA A 16 -8.99 0.87 -0.59
N MET A 17 -8.01 1.48 0.06
CA MET A 17 -6.60 1.12 -0.09
C MET A 17 -6.29 -0.28 0.45
N LEU A 18 -6.98 -0.71 1.52
CA LEU A 18 -6.91 -2.09 2.00
C LEU A 18 -7.42 -3.08 0.95
N ARG A 19 -8.53 -2.77 0.27
CA ARG A 19 -9.05 -3.61 -0.84
C ARG A 19 -8.06 -3.64 -2.00
N ASP A 20 -7.41 -2.53 -2.32
CA ASP A 20 -6.37 -2.48 -3.35
C ASP A 20 -5.17 -3.38 -2.98
N PHE A 21 -4.74 -3.35 -1.71
CA PHE A 21 -3.70 -4.26 -1.22
C PHE A 21 -4.12 -5.72 -1.31
N GLU A 22 -5.37 -6.05 -0.96
CA GLU A 22 -5.91 -7.40 -1.11
C GLU A 22 -5.92 -7.86 -2.57
N MET A 23 -6.38 -7.02 -3.50
CA MET A 23 -6.35 -7.28 -4.95
C MET A 23 -4.92 -7.50 -5.47
N LEU A 24 -3.94 -6.82 -4.88
CA LEU A 24 -2.52 -6.98 -5.20
C LEU A 24 -1.85 -8.16 -4.48
N GLY A 25 -2.57 -8.86 -3.59
CA GLY A 25 -2.08 -9.99 -2.80
C GLY A 25 -1.17 -9.59 -1.62
N ILE A 26 -1.28 -8.35 -1.14
CA ILE A 26 -0.49 -7.79 -0.04
C ILE A 26 -1.34 -7.82 1.23
N ARG A 27 -0.90 -8.59 2.23
CA ARG A 27 -1.63 -8.82 3.49
C ARG A 27 -0.88 -8.38 4.75
N SER A 28 0.33 -7.85 4.60
CA SER A 28 1.15 -7.41 5.73
C SER A 28 2.06 -6.23 5.38
N VAL A 29 2.42 -5.45 6.39
CA VAL A 29 3.39 -4.34 6.29
C VAL A 29 4.74 -4.85 5.76
N SER A 30 5.20 -6.03 6.18
CA SER A 30 6.45 -6.62 5.68
C SER A 30 6.40 -6.98 4.19
N GLN A 31 5.25 -7.41 3.68
CA GLN A 31 5.07 -7.64 2.24
C GLN A 31 5.05 -6.33 1.47
N LEU A 32 4.36 -5.31 2.01
CA LEU A 32 4.29 -3.97 1.43
C LEU A 32 5.67 -3.32 1.34
N ALA A 33 6.51 -3.45 2.37
CA ALA A 33 7.87 -2.90 2.40
C ALA A 33 8.75 -3.38 1.23
N LYS A 34 8.50 -4.58 0.72
CA LYS A 34 9.23 -5.18 -0.42
C LYS A 34 8.70 -4.74 -1.79
N GLN A 35 7.56 -4.05 -1.84
CA GLN A 35 6.96 -3.62 -3.10
C GLN A 35 7.60 -2.36 -3.66
N LYS A 36 7.31 -2.11 -4.95
CA LYS A 36 7.63 -0.85 -5.64
C LYS A 36 6.31 -0.14 -5.98
N PRO A 37 6.05 1.08 -5.47
CA PRO A 37 4.78 1.79 -5.66
C PRO A 37 4.32 1.89 -7.12
N LYS A 38 5.24 2.24 -8.04
CA LYS A 38 4.96 2.30 -9.48
C LYS A 38 4.44 0.97 -10.04
N ARG A 39 5.06 -0.15 -9.64
CA ARG A 39 4.62 -1.49 -10.06
C ARG A 39 3.26 -1.87 -9.45
N MET A 40 3.00 -1.44 -8.21
CA MET A 40 1.69 -1.65 -7.58
C MET A 40 0.59 -0.91 -8.33
N TYR A 41 0.81 0.37 -8.66
CA TYR A 41 -0.10 1.20 -9.43
C TYR A 41 -0.41 0.61 -10.81
N GLU A 42 0.61 0.16 -11.54
CA GLU A 42 0.42 -0.51 -12.83
C GLU A 42 -0.34 -1.83 -12.70
N ARG A 43 -0.04 -2.64 -11.67
CA ARG A 43 -0.74 -3.90 -11.42
C ARG A 43 -2.21 -3.65 -11.06
N LEU A 44 -2.50 -2.65 -10.24
CA LEU A 44 -3.85 -2.28 -9.87
C LEU A 44 -4.63 -1.80 -11.10
N SER A 45 -4.03 -0.90 -11.90
CA SER A 45 -4.66 -0.41 -13.14
C SER A 45 -4.98 -1.53 -14.12
N ARG A 46 -4.09 -2.54 -14.23
CA ARG A 46 -4.35 -3.74 -15.02
C ARG A 46 -5.44 -4.63 -14.42
N ALA A 47 -5.46 -4.80 -13.10
CA ALA A 47 -6.44 -5.63 -12.41
C ALA A 47 -7.86 -5.05 -12.48
N THR A 48 -8.00 -3.72 -12.44
CA THR A 48 -9.29 -3.03 -12.53
C THR A 48 -9.71 -2.71 -13.96
N GLY A 49 -8.81 -2.88 -14.94
CA GLY A 49 -9.03 -2.51 -16.34
C GLY A 49 -9.18 -1.00 -16.57
N GLN A 50 -8.76 -0.17 -15.60
CA GLN A 50 -8.91 1.28 -15.63
C GLN A 50 -7.65 1.96 -15.12
N ARG A 51 -7.33 3.12 -15.68
CA ARG A 51 -6.24 3.95 -15.18
C ARG A 51 -6.64 4.51 -13.82
N GLN A 52 -5.87 4.16 -12.79
CA GLN A 52 -6.10 4.64 -11.43
C GLN A 52 -5.75 6.13 -11.30
N ASP A 53 -6.37 6.83 -10.35
CA ASP A 53 -6.05 8.22 -10.12
C ASP A 53 -4.57 8.41 -9.70
N PRO A 54 -3.90 9.50 -10.12
CA PRO A 54 -2.51 9.74 -9.76
C PRO A 54 -2.24 9.72 -8.24
N CYS A 55 -3.21 10.15 -7.42
CA CYS A 55 -3.10 10.15 -5.96
C CYS A 55 -2.96 8.74 -5.35
N VAL A 56 -3.39 7.70 -6.07
CA VAL A 56 -3.20 6.29 -5.65
C VAL A 56 -1.71 5.94 -5.64
N LEU A 57 -0.96 6.43 -6.62
CA LEU A 57 0.49 6.23 -6.65
C LEU A 57 1.18 6.91 -5.46
N ASP A 58 0.77 8.14 -5.13
CA ASP A 58 1.31 8.85 -3.98
C ASP A 58 1.00 8.14 -2.66
N THR A 59 -0.22 7.61 -2.54
CA THR A 59 -0.61 6.80 -1.38
C THR A 59 0.22 5.52 -1.28
N PHE A 60 0.48 4.83 -2.40
CA PHE A 60 1.40 3.68 -2.40
C PHE A 60 2.83 4.07 -2.04
N CYS A 61 3.32 5.22 -2.50
CA CYS A 61 4.64 5.73 -2.12
C CYS A 61 4.73 5.95 -0.61
N ALA A 62 3.75 6.64 -0.03
CA ALA A 62 3.67 6.88 1.41
C ALA A 62 3.58 5.57 2.20
N ALA A 63 2.68 4.66 1.82
CA ALA A 63 2.47 3.40 2.52
C ALA A 63 3.72 2.49 2.48
N VAL A 64 4.40 2.41 1.33
CA VAL A 64 5.67 1.65 1.22
C VAL A 64 6.79 2.30 2.03
N ALA A 65 6.86 3.63 2.07
CA ALA A 65 7.85 4.33 2.88
C ALA A 65 7.65 4.05 4.37
N GLN A 66 6.42 4.19 4.87
CA GLN A 66 6.04 3.85 6.25
C GLN A 66 6.32 2.38 6.58
N ALA A 67 6.03 1.47 5.65
CA ALA A 67 6.30 0.05 5.83
C ALA A 67 7.80 -0.28 5.93
N ARG A 68 8.66 0.50 5.27
CA ARG A 68 10.13 0.35 5.33
C ARG A 68 10.75 1.02 6.54
N ASN A 69 10.15 2.10 7.03
CA ASN A 69 10.66 2.87 8.15
C ASN A 69 9.59 3.01 9.23
N PRO A 70 9.64 2.19 10.30
CA PRO A 70 8.69 2.24 11.41
C PRO A 70 8.65 3.57 12.18
N ARG A 71 9.65 4.45 11.97
CA ARG A 71 9.69 5.79 12.58
C ARG A 71 8.87 6.82 11.80
N LEU A 72 8.46 6.49 10.58
CA LEU A 72 7.51 7.32 9.84
C LEU A 72 6.10 7.09 10.41
N PRO A 73 5.31 8.16 10.53
CA PRO A 73 3.99 8.11 11.14
C PRO A 73 3.04 7.20 10.36
#